data_AF-A0A9D1SEB2-F1
#
_entry.id   AF-A0A9D1SEB2-F1
#
_cell.length_a   1.000
_cell.length_b   1.000
_cell.length_c   1.000
_cell.angle_alpha   90.00
_cell.angle_beta   90.00
_cell.angle_gamma   90.00
#
_symmetry.space_group_name_H-M   'P 1'
#
loop_
_entity.id
_entity.type
_entity.pdbx_description
1 polymer ?
#
loop_
_entity_poly.entity_id
_entity_poly.type
_entity_poly.pdbx_seq_one_letter_code
_entity_poly.pdbx_strand_id
1 'polypeptide(L)'
;MRKTKIVCTIGPATNSEDMLRELMLAGMDVARINFSHGTHEAAKEMVDRIKKVRQELDLPVAILLDTKGPEIRLKSFKEGKVTLKTGQTFTLCTNDVEGDDQMVSITYPELPNDVTVGTRILIDDGLIELQVTSVKNDKIVCVVHNGGVVSNSKGVNVPNVELSMPYMSEKDKSDILFGIEQDFDFIAASFCRTAEDALEIKQLLERNGGREINLIAKIENAQGVQNIDEILNVTDGIMVARGDMGVEIDMQDLPVIQKDLIRKTYRAGKRVITATQMLDSMIRNPRPTRAEVSDVANAIYDGTSAIMLSGETAMGKYPIEAVKTMSSIAERTENDIDYVKRLKMMDFESGFDVTNAISHATCTTAHDLGAAAIIALTYSGGTARQISRFRPNCPIIAPTLSEKSRRQLNLSWGVIPVMSHVAANSDELFDSAVDDAEKMNLVKNGDLVVITGGVPMGVAGTTNIMKVHLVGHILVKGDGLSDLHATGNVCVCCGKKEMDMKFRDGDIAVIDRLSTDMIPRLKKSSGIITEATDHLEDLNILSMALDIPIIIGAAGATKILKSGTSITMDASNGMVYAGHNKIEFE
;
A
#
# COMPACT_ATOMS: atom_id res chain seq x y z
N MET A 1 5.19 4.63 12.52
CA MET A 1 4.33 5.11 11.43
C MET A 1 3.72 3.90 10.75
N ARG A 2 2.40 3.87 10.59
CA ARG A 2 1.66 2.77 9.97
C ARG A 2 2.10 2.52 8.52
N LYS A 3 2.25 1.26 8.12
CA LYS A 3 2.62 0.84 6.77
C LYS A 3 1.42 0.29 5.98
N THR A 4 0.59 -0.53 6.62
CA THR A 4 -0.62 -1.13 6.04
C THR A 4 -1.69 -0.06 5.87
N LYS A 5 -2.35 -0.07 4.71
CA LYS A 5 -3.32 0.95 4.33
C LYS A 5 -4.73 0.58 4.78
N ILE A 6 -5.58 1.58 5.01
CA ILE A 6 -6.97 1.37 5.43
C ILE A 6 -7.92 1.84 4.33
N VAL A 7 -8.77 0.91 3.87
CA VAL A 7 -9.88 1.19 2.96
C VAL A 7 -11.16 1.30 3.78
N CYS A 8 -11.90 2.39 3.67
CA CYS A 8 -13.16 2.58 4.39
C CYS A 8 -14.31 2.68 3.39
N THR A 9 -15.36 1.90 3.60
CA THR A 9 -16.59 2.02 2.82
C THR A 9 -17.38 3.23 3.31
N ILE A 10 -17.72 4.14 2.40
CA ILE A 10 -18.53 5.32 2.70
C ILE A 10 -20.00 4.98 2.55
N GLY A 11 -20.80 5.42 3.51
CA GLY A 11 -22.23 5.15 3.54
C GLY A 11 -22.99 6.15 4.40
N PRO A 12 -24.25 5.86 4.75
CA PRO A 12 -25.10 6.79 5.50
C PRO A 12 -24.49 7.33 6.81
N ALA A 13 -23.66 6.53 7.50
CA ALA A 13 -23.03 6.95 8.75
C ALA A 13 -21.85 7.92 8.56
N THR A 14 -21.29 8.02 7.35
CA THR A 14 -20.00 8.68 7.10
C THR A 14 -19.98 9.63 5.91
N ASN A 15 -21.13 9.91 5.30
CA ASN A 15 -21.23 10.73 4.09
C ASN A 15 -21.29 12.25 4.36
N SER A 16 -21.18 12.73 5.60
CA SER A 16 -21.07 14.17 5.90
C SER A 16 -19.62 14.65 5.82
N GLU A 17 -19.39 15.92 5.51
CA GLU A 17 -18.04 16.49 5.42
C GLU A 17 -17.25 16.34 6.74
N ASP A 18 -17.91 16.53 7.89
CA ASP A 18 -17.28 16.39 9.21
C ASP A 18 -16.86 14.95 9.48
N MET A 19 -17.71 13.97 9.17
CA MET A 19 -17.38 12.55 9.33
C MET A 19 -16.27 12.13 8.37
N LEU A 20 -16.29 12.61 7.13
CA LEU A 20 -15.21 12.36 6.17
C LEU A 20 -13.89 12.94 6.69
N ARG A 21 -13.90 14.16 7.23
CA ARG A 21 -12.71 14.80 7.83
C ARG A 21 -12.15 13.96 8.98
N GLU A 22 -13.02 13.51 9.88
CA GLU A 22 -12.63 12.65 10.99
C GLU A 22 -12.09 11.29 10.53
N LEU A 23 -12.68 10.66 9.52
CA LEU A 23 -12.18 9.40 8.95
C LEU A 23 -10.79 9.57 8.32
N MET A 24 -10.59 10.62 7.53
CA MET A 24 -9.29 10.90 6.90
C MET A 24 -8.21 11.13 7.95
N LEU A 25 -8.49 11.92 8.99
CA LEU A 25 -7.57 12.17 10.10
C LEU A 25 -7.35 10.95 11.01
N ALA A 26 -8.34 10.08 11.15
CA ALA A 26 -8.20 8.79 11.83
C ALA A 26 -7.32 7.80 11.06
N GLY A 27 -7.05 8.09 9.78
CA GLY A 27 -6.15 7.33 8.92
C GLY A 27 -6.85 6.52 7.83
N MET A 28 -7.96 6.99 7.27
CA MET A 28 -8.49 6.44 6.02
C MET A 28 -7.56 6.78 4.86
N ASP A 29 -7.08 5.76 4.13
CA ASP A 29 -6.22 5.94 2.95
C ASP A 29 -7.01 5.92 1.63
N VAL A 30 -8.09 5.13 1.58
CA VAL A 30 -8.95 4.97 0.41
C VAL A 30 -10.42 4.97 0.83
N ALA A 31 -11.23 5.77 0.14
CA ALA A 31 -12.69 5.78 0.25
C ALA A 31 -13.31 4.83 -0.79
N ARG A 32 -13.95 3.75 -0.31
CA ARG A 32 -14.69 2.80 -1.14
C ARG A 32 -16.14 3.23 -1.27
N ILE A 33 -16.65 3.25 -2.50
CA ILE A 33 -18.06 3.47 -2.83
C ILE A 33 -18.60 2.19 -3.45
N ASN A 34 -19.61 1.59 -2.82
CA ASN A 34 -20.20 0.34 -3.24
C ASN A 34 -21.40 0.58 -4.17
N PHE A 35 -21.29 0.18 -5.44
CA PHE A 35 -22.32 0.40 -6.47
C PHE A 35 -23.38 -0.72 -6.57
N SER A 36 -23.32 -1.71 -5.68
CA SER A 36 -24.44 -2.65 -5.47
C SER A 36 -25.70 -1.95 -4.95
N HIS A 37 -25.56 -0.73 -4.43
CA HIS A 37 -26.65 0.11 -3.92
C HIS A 37 -26.50 1.57 -4.39
N GLY A 38 -27.60 2.33 -4.32
CA GLY A 38 -27.59 3.75 -4.64
C GLY A 38 -27.64 4.07 -6.14
N THR A 39 -27.68 5.36 -6.45
CA THR A 39 -27.72 5.90 -7.81
C THR A 39 -26.46 6.71 -8.11
N HIS A 40 -26.21 6.99 -9.39
CA HIS A 40 -25.06 7.82 -9.79
C HIS A 40 -25.12 9.22 -9.21
N GLU A 41 -26.31 9.81 -9.07
CA GLU A 41 -26.50 11.13 -8.48
C GLU A 41 -26.04 11.15 -7.02
N ALA A 42 -26.46 10.17 -6.23
CA ALA A 42 -26.04 10.05 -4.83
C ALA A 42 -24.53 9.77 -4.70
N ALA A 43 -23.98 8.95 -5.60
CA ALA A 43 -22.55 8.69 -5.65
C ALA A 43 -21.75 9.94 -6.02
N LYS A 44 -22.25 10.78 -6.94
CA LYS A 44 -21.61 12.03 -7.35
C LYS A 44 -21.48 13.00 -6.17
N GLU A 45 -22.55 13.21 -5.42
CA GLU A 45 -22.50 14.07 -4.24
C GLU A 45 -21.49 13.58 -3.20
N MET A 46 -21.40 12.26 -3.00
CA MET A 46 -20.44 11.65 -2.11
C MET A 46 -18.99 11.87 -2.60
N VAL A 47 -18.74 11.67 -3.89
CA VAL A 47 -17.43 11.92 -4.51
C VAL A 47 -17.03 13.38 -4.36
N ASP A 48 -17.94 14.33 -4.60
CA ASP A 48 -17.67 15.75 -4.50
C ASP A 48 -17.28 16.15 -3.05
N ARG A 49 -18.00 15.61 -2.05
CA ARG A 49 -17.64 15.80 -0.63
C ARG A 49 -16.28 15.20 -0.28
N ILE A 50 -15.97 13.98 -0.76
CA ILE A 50 -14.66 13.36 -0.56
C ILE A 50 -13.56 14.23 -1.17
N LYS A 51 -13.72 14.67 -2.42
CA LYS A 51 -12.74 15.51 -3.11
C LYS A 51 -12.51 16.85 -2.40
N LYS A 52 -13.58 17.49 -1.91
CA LYS A 52 -13.51 18.74 -1.15
C LYS A 52 -12.70 18.58 0.12
N VAL A 53 -13.07 17.65 1.00
CA VAL A 53 -12.37 17.41 2.27
C VAL A 53 -10.92 16.97 2.04
N ARG A 54 -10.68 16.16 1.00
CA ARG A 54 -9.35 15.75 0.57
C ARG A 54 -8.44 16.93 0.24
N GLN A 55 -8.97 17.92 -0.49
CA GLN A 55 -8.24 19.15 -0.84
C GLN A 55 -8.03 20.04 0.37
N GLU A 56 -9.03 20.19 1.25
CA GLU A 56 -8.92 20.98 2.48
C GLU A 56 -7.82 20.46 3.42
N LEU A 57 -7.66 19.15 3.51
CA LEU A 57 -6.66 18.51 4.38
C LEU A 57 -5.31 18.24 3.69
N ASP A 58 -5.22 18.45 2.37
CA ASP A 58 -4.11 18.03 1.51
C ASP A 58 -3.67 16.56 1.72
N LEU A 59 -4.64 15.66 1.85
CA LEU A 59 -4.37 14.24 2.01
C LEU A 59 -4.53 13.49 0.67
N PRO A 60 -3.70 12.48 0.36
CA PRO A 60 -3.77 11.75 -0.90
C PRO A 60 -4.85 10.64 -0.88
N VAL A 61 -6.03 10.92 -0.35
CA VAL A 61 -7.11 9.90 -0.21
C VAL A 61 -7.64 9.51 -1.59
N ALA A 62 -7.51 8.22 -1.91
CA ALA A 62 -7.99 7.67 -3.17
C ALA A 62 -9.48 7.33 -3.11
N ILE A 63 -10.13 7.28 -4.27
CA ILE A 63 -11.52 6.83 -4.41
C ILE A 63 -11.56 5.50 -5.20
N LEU A 64 -12.21 4.50 -4.62
CA LEU A 64 -12.37 3.15 -5.17
C LEU A 64 -13.85 2.88 -5.47
N LEU A 65 -14.15 2.58 -6.73
CA LEU A 65 -15.46 2.14 -7.19
C LEU A 65 -15.53 0.62 -7.04
N ASP A 66 -16.46 0.08 -6.26
CA ASP A 66 -16.69 -1.37 -6.18
C ASP A 66 -17.91 -1.72 -7.03
N THR A 67 -17.69 -2.48 -8.10
CA THR A 67 -18.75 -2.87 -9.05
C THR A 67 -19.69 -3.87 -8.40
N LYS A 68 -20.91 -3.95 -8.92
CA LYS A 68 -21.87 -4.94 -8.44
C LYS A 68 -21.47 -6.34 -8.90
N GLY A 69 -21.06 -6.45 -10.16
CA GLY A 69 -20.63 -7.69 -10.79
C GLY A 69 -21.78 -8.65 -11.11
N PRO A 70 -21.43 -9.80 -11.70
CA PRO A 70 -22.37 -10.81 -12.14
C PRO A 70 -22.86 -11.64 -10.94
N GLU A 71 -24.12 -11.46 -10.56
CA GLU A 71 -24.75 -12.19 -9.43
C GLU A 71 -26.12 -12.74 -9.82
N ILE A 72 -26.46 -13.91 -9.25
CA ILE A 72 -27.79 -14.50 -9.35
C ILE A 72 -28.56 -14.13 -8.09
N ARG A 73 -29.82 -13.70 -8.26
CA ARG A 73 -30.72 -13.41 -7.14
C ARG A 73 -32.05 -14.13 -7.31
N LEU A 74 -32.72 -14.33 -6.18
CA LEU A 74 -34.15 -14.60 -6.17
C LEU A 74 -34.92 -13.35 -6.59
N LYS A 75 -36.09 -13.53 -7.21
CA LYS A 75 -37.05 -12.44 -7.40
C LYS A 75 -37.86 -12.24 -6.11
N SER A 76 -39.17 -12.10 -6.22
CA SER A 76 -40.06 -11.74 -5.12
C SER A 76 -40.92 -12.92 -4.67
N PHE A 77 -41.10 -13.04 -3.36
CA PHE A 77 -42.11 -13.86 -2.72
C PHE A 77 -43.39 -13.05 -2.48
N LYS A 78 -44.54 -13.72 -2.53
CA LYS A 78 -45.85 -13.11 -2.32
C LYS A 78 -46.00 -12.34 -1.01
N GLU A 79 -45.44 -12.88 0.08
CA GLU A 79 -45.43 -12.22 1.39
C GLU A 79 -44.09 -11.56 1.72
N GLY A 80 -43.23 -11.35 0.72
CA GLY A 80 -41.89 -10.78 0.85
C GLY A 80 -40.84 -11.70 1.50
N LYS A 81 -41.28 -12.79 2.13
CA LYS A 81 -40.43 -13.86 2.68
C LYS A 81 -41.18 -15.18 2.79
N VAL A 82 -40.43 -16.26 2.91
CA VAL A 82 -40.92 -17.61 3.16
C VAL A 82 -40.00 -18.36 4.11
N THR A 83 -40.49 -19.42 4.75
CA THR A 83 -39.66 -20.31 5.57
C THR A 83 -39.55 -21.67 4.90
N LEU A 84 -38.34 -22.07 4.53
CA LEU A 84 -38.06 -23.36 3.92
C LEU A 84 -37.72 -24.39 4.99
N LYS A 85 -38.31 -25.59 4.94
CA LYS A 85 -38.05 -26.68 5.88
C LYS A 85 -37.08 -27.70 5.30
N THR A 86 -36.14 -28.19 6.11
CA THR A 86 -35.27 -29.31 5.72
C THR A 86 -36.08 -30.52 5.24
N GLY A 87 -35.63 -31.12 4.15
CA GLY A 87 -36.25 -32.25 3.48
C GLY A 87 -37.38 -31.91 2.51
N GLN A 88 -37.85 -30.65 2.47
CA GLN A 88 -38.90 -30.26 1.53
C GLN A 88 -38.36 -30.08 0.12
N THR A 89 -39.22 -30.26 -0.87
CA THR A 89 -38.93 -29.92 -2.27
C THR A 89 -39.10 -28.42 -2.46
N PHE A 90 -38.14 -27.79 -3.14
CA PHE A 90 -38.22 -26.37 -3.52
C PHE A 90 -37.70 -26.20 -4.95
N THR A 91 -38.40 -25.43 -5.77
CA THR A 91 -38.11 -25.30 -7.21
C THR A 91 -37.64 -23.89 -7.55
N LEU A 92 -36.47 -23.77 -8.18
CA LEU A 92 -36.04 -22.51 -8.79
C LEU A 92 -36.52 -22.47 -10.24
N CYS A 93 -37.25 -21.41 -10.58
CA CYS A 93 -37.87 -21.21 -11.89
C CYS A 93 -37.17 -20.08 -12.64
N THR A 94 -37.04 -20.20 -13.96
CA THR A 94 -36.51 -19.11 -14.81
C THR A 94 -37.62 -18.23 -15.38
N ASN A 95 -38.82 -18.79 -15.54
CA ASN A 95 -40.02 -18.07 -15.89
C ASN A 95 -40.51 -17.20 -14.73
N ASP A 96 -41.19 -16.09 -15.07
CA ASP A 96 -41.71 -15.15 -14.08
C ASP A 96 -42.89 -15.76 -13.31
N VAL A 97 -42.60 -16.21 -12.10
CA VAL A 97 -43.55 -16.73 -11.11
C VAL A 97 -43.40 -15.96 -9.80
N GLU A 98 -44.53 -15.63 -9.19
CA GLU A 98 -44.57 -15.09 -7.84
C GLU A 98 -44.17 -16.18 -6.84
N GLY A 99 -43.14 -15.93 -6.03
CA GLY A 99 -42.55 -16.95 -5.16
C GLY A 99 -43.41 -17.32 -3.95
N ASP A 100 -43.39 -18.59 -3.59
CA ASP A 100 -44.02 -19.17 -2.40
C ASP A 100 -43.09 -20.19 -1.70
N ASP A 101 -43.65 -21.10 -0.89
CA ASP A 101 -42.87 -22.12 -0.17
C ASP A 101 -42.50 -23.35 -1.02
N GLN A 102 -42.99 -23.42 -2.26
CA GLN A 102 -42.73 -24.49 -3.22
C GLN A 102 -41.81 -24.05 -4.36
N MET A 103 -41.90 -22.80 -4.81
CA MET A 103 -41.10 -22.31 -5.92
C MET A 103 -40.83 -20.81 -5.87
N VAL A 104 -39.76 -20.38 -6.54
CA VAL A 104 -39.43 -18.96 -6.72
C VAL A 104 -38.67 -18.74 -8.02
N SER A 105 -38.84 -17.56 -8.62
CA SER A 105 -38.08 -17.15 -9.79
C SER A 105 -36.65 -16.72 -9.44
N ILE A 106 -35.70 -16.98 -10.34
CA ILE A 106 -34.34 -16.44 -10.29
C ILE A 106 -34.10 -15.40 -11.39
N THR A 107 -33.07 -14.58 -11.22
CA THR A 107 -32.70 -13.54 -12.20
C THR A 107 -31.89 -14.04 -13.39
N TYR A 108 -31.34 -15.26 -13.32
CA TYR A 108 -30.50 -15.84 -14.37
C TYR A 108 -31.21 -17.00 -15.09
N PRO A 109 -31.76 -16.76 -16.30
CA PRO A 109 -32.58 -17.76 -17.00
C PRO A 109 -31.79 -18.97 -17.52
N GLU A 110 -30.48 -18.84 -17.69
CA GLU A 110 -29.62 -19.91 -18.23
C GLU A 110 -29.10 -20.85 -17.14
N LEU A 111 -29.39 -20.60 -15.85
CA LEU A 111 -28.92 -21.45 -14.75
C LEU A 111 -29.25 -22.95 -14.93
N PRO A 112 -30.43 -23.36 -15.45
CA PRO A 112 -30.71 -24.76 -15.71
C PRO A 112 -29.71 -25.44 -16.66
N ASN A 113 -29.03 -24.69 -17.52
CA ASN A 113 -28.03 -25.22 -18.44
C ASN A 113 -26.66 -25.41 -17.77
N ASP A 114 -26.38 -24.69 -16.68
CA ASP A 114 -25.11 -24.72 -15.97
C ASP A 114 -25.09 -25.74 -14.82
N VAL A 115 -26.26 -26.15 -14.30
CA VAL A 115 -26.36 -27.07 -13.15
C VAL A 115 -26.73 -28.50 -13.54
N THR A 116 -26.31 -29.47 -12.73
CA THR A 116 -26.63 -30.89 -12.92
C THR A 116 -27.24 -31.50 -11.67
N VAL A 117 -27.79 -32.72 -11.79
CA VAL A 117 -28.29 -33.45 -10.62
C VAL A 117 -27.15 -33.69 -9.63
N GLY A 118 -27.38 -33.34 -8.37
CA GLY A 118 -26.38 -33.38 -7.30
C GLY A 118 -25.70 -32.04 -7.03
N THR A 119 -25.79 -31.05 -7.92
CA THR A 119 -25.26 -29.70 -7.72
C THR A 119 -25.84 -29.07 -6.44
N ARG A 120 -24.98 -28.39 -5.68
CA ARG A 120 -25.36 -27.62 -4.50
C ARG A 120 -25.70 -26.20 -4.92
N ILE A 121 -26.80 -25.67 -4.42
CA ILE A 121 -27.21 -24.28 -4.60
C ILE A 121 -27.41 -23.67 -3.22
N LEU A 122 -26.76 -22.54 -3.00
CA LEU A 122 -26.78 -21.81 -1.75
C LEU A 122 -27.61 -20.55 -1.91
N ILE A 123 -28.41 -20.20 -0.90
CA ILE A 123 -29.24 -18.98 -0.89
C ILE A 123 -28.95 -18.20 0.38
N ASP A 124 -28.90 -16.87 0.24
CA ASP A 124 -28.67 -15.92 1.34
C ASP A 124 -27.34 -16.19 2.05
N ASP A 125 -26.24 -16.06 1.30
CA ASP A 125 -24.85 -16.24 1.76
C ASP A 125 -24.61 -17.60 2.42
N GLY A 126 -25.23 -18.65 1.88
CA GLY A 126 -25.10 -20.02 2.38
C GLY A 126 -26.02 -20.37 3.56
N LEU A 127 -26.92 -19.47 3.98
CA LEU A 127 -27.88 -19.75 5.04
C LEU A 127 -28.77 -20.94 4.69
N ILE A 128 -29.25 -21.01 3.45
CA ILE A 128 -30.04 -22.13 2.93
C ILE A 128 -29.20 -22.92 1.96
N GLU A 129 -29.25 -24.23 2.09
CA GLU A 129 -28.60 -25.17 1.18
C GLU A 129 -29.65 -26.01 0.47
N LEU A 130 -29.59 -26.01 -0.85
CA LEU A 130 -30.40 -26.80 -1.75
C LEU A 130 -29.50 -27.80 -2.48
N GLN A 131 -30.03 -28.99 -2.75
CA GLN A 131 -29.39 -29.94 -3.68
C GLN A 131 -30.31 -30.24 -4.85
N VAL A 132 -29.79 -30.08 -6.05
CA VAL A 132 -30.53 -30.33 -7.30
C VAL A 132 -30.84 -31.82 -7.42
N THR A 133 -32.12 -32.15 -7.61
CA THR A 133 -32.60 -33.52 -7.81
C THR A 133 -33.08 -33.78 -9.23
N SER A 134 -33.53 -32.75 -9.93
CA SER A 134 -33.92 -32.82 -11.33
C SER A 134 -33.83 -31.44 -11.96
N VAL A 135 -33.37 -31.39 -13.21
CA VAL A 135 -33.43 -30.21 -14.07
C VAL A 135 -34.39 -30.51 -15.21
N LYS A 136 -35.39 -29.65 -15.41
CA LYS A 136 -36.41 -29.79 -16.47
C LYS A 136 -36.67 -28.43 -17.09
N ASN A 137 -36.15 -28.21 -18.29
CA ASN A 137 -36.34 -26.96 -19.04
C ASN A 137 -36.09 -25.71 -18.16
N ASP A 138 -37.15 -25.00 -17.81
CA ASP A 138 -37.22 -23.76 -17.03
C ASP A 138 -37.21 -23.95 -15.50
N LYS A 139 -37.03 -25.19 -15.02
CA LYS A 139 -37.18 -25.55 -13.59
C LYS A 139 -36.02 -26.39 -13.07
N ILE A 140 -35.49 -25.96 -11.93
CA ILE A 140 -34.48 -26.67 -11.15
C ILE A 140 -35.15 -27.15 -9.87
N VAL A 141 -35.47 -28.43 -9.80
CA VAL A 141 -36.13 -29.04 -8.64
C VAL A 141 -35.07 -29.47 -7.63
N CYS A 142 -35.15 -28.92 -6.43
CA CYS A 142 -34.18 -29.16 -5.37
C CYS A 142 -34.83 -29.76 -4.12
N VAL A 143 -34.02 -30.40 -3.29
CA VAL A 143 -34.37 -30.73 -1.90
C VAL A 143 -33.62 -29.77 -0.98
N VAL A 144 -34.31 -29.22 0.00
CA VAL A 144 -33.72 -28.34 1.02
C VAL A 144 -32.94 -29.19 2.03
N HIS A 145 -31.64 -28.99 2.14
CA HIS A 145 -30.80 -29.60 3.17
C HIS A 145 -30.77 -28.76 4.44
N ASN A 146 -30.48 -27.47 4.30
CA ASN A 146 -30.53 -26.51 5.40
C ASN A 146 -31.67 -25.52 5.19
N GLY A 147 -32.67 -25.57 6.07
CA GLY A 147 -33.85 -24.71 6.01
C GLY A 147 -33.68 -23.40 6.80
N GLY A 148 -34.62 -22.47 6.63
CA GLY A 148 -34.57 -21.15 7.24
C GLY A 148 -35.47 -20.13 6.53
N VAL A 149 -35.38 -18.88 6.96
CA VAL A 149 -36.17 -17.79 6.38
C VAL A 149 -35.44 -17.23 5.15
N VAL A 150 -36.13 -17.14 4.03
CA VAL A 150 -35.64 -16.54 2.79
C VAL A 150 -36.53 -15.35 2.44
N SER A 151 -35.93 -14.23 2.04
CA SER A 151 -36.67 -13.03 1.61
C SER A 151 -36.43 -12.71 0.13
N ASN A 152 -37.08 -11.67 -0.36
CA ASN A 152 -36.87 -11.17 -1.71
C ASN A 152 -35.40 -10.82 -1.99
N SER A 153 -35.00 -10.93 -3.26
CA SER A 153 -33.71 -10.43 -3.76
C SER A 153 -32.47 -11.00 -3.07
N LYS A 154 -32.59 -12.16 -2.41
CA LYS A 154 -31.45 -12.84 -1.80
C LYS A 154 -30.53 -13.45 -2.86
N GLY A 155 -29.23 -13.42 -2.59
CA GLY A 155 -28.21 -13.98 -3.47
C GLY A 155 -28.38 -15.49 -3.62
N VAL A 156 -28.04 -15.99 -4.81
CA VAL A 156 -27.98 -17.40 -5.15
C VAL A 156 -26.57 -17.70 -5.62
N ASN A 157 -25.94 -18.66 -4.95
CA ASN A 157 -24.56 -19.07 -5.16
C ASN A 157 -24.52 -20.53 -5.59
N VAL A 158 -23.63 -20.90 -6.49
CA VAL A 158 -23.58 -22.24 -7.08
C VAL A 158 -22.15 -22.76 -7.06
N PRO A 159 -21.71 -23.28 -5.90
CA PRO A 159 -20.33 -23.71 -5.70
C PRO A 159 -19.87 -24.74 -6.72
N ASN A 160 -18.63 -24.57 -7.20
CA ASN A 160 -17.95 -25.46 -8.15
C ASN A 160 -18.65 -25.59 -9.51
N VAL A 161 -19.44 -24.61 -9.91
CA VAL A 161 -20.05 -24.53 -11.24
C VAL A 161 -19.54 -23.31 -11.98
N GLU A 162 -19.10 -23.52 -13.22
CA GLU A 162 -18.76 -22.43 -14.13
C GLU A 162 -20.05 -21.85 -14.72
N LEU A 163 -20.36 -20.62 -14.35
CA LEU A 163 -21.56 -19.93 -14.81
C LEU A 163 -21.32 -19.29 -16.19
N SER A 164 -22.21 -19.56 -17.14
CA SER A 164 -22.15 -19.04 -18.52
C SER A 164 -22.59 -17.56 -18.63
N MET A 165 -22.70 -16.86 -17.51
CA MET A 165 -23.20 -15.48 -17.44
C MET A 165 -22.14 -14.49 -17.97
N PRO A 166 -22.54 -13.47 -18.74
CA PRO A 166 -21.65 -12.37 -19.11
C PRO A 166 -21.04 -11.72 -17.87
N TYR A 167 -19.75 -11.38 -17.94
CA TYR A 167 -19.04 -10.84 -16.79
C TYR A 167 -19.56 -9.46 -16.37
N MET A 168 -19.68 -8.51 -17.31
CA MET A 168 -20.22 -7.19 -17.03
C MET A 168 -21.69 -7.05 -17.43
N SER A 169 -22.52 -6.63 -16.46
CA SER A 169 -23.87 -6.17 -16.76
C SER A 169 -23.86 -4.77 -17.40
N GLU A 170 -24.97 -4.35 -18.02
CA GLU A 170 -25.12 -2.97 -18.51
C GLU A 170 -25.01 -1.94 -17.36
N LYS A 171 -25.42 -2.32 -16.15
CA LYS A 171 -25.22 -1.50 -14.96
C LYS A 171 -23.74 -1.36 -14.62
N ASP A 172 -22.96 -2.45 -14.63
CA ASP A 172 -21.52 -2.37 -14.35
C ASP A 172 -20.80 -1.49 -15.38
N LYS A 173 -21.14 -1.63 -16.67
CA LYS A 173 -20.58 -0.75 -17.72
C LYS A 173 -20.91 0.72 -17.44
N SER A 174 -22.16 1.02 -17.09
CA SER A 174 -22.60 2.37 -16.76
C SER A 174 -21.89 2.91 -15.50
N ASP A 175 -21.72 2.10 -14.47
CA ASP A 175 -21.01 2.45 -13.23
C ASP A 175 -19.51 2.74 -13.53
N ILE A 176 -18.87 1.93 -14.38
CA ILE A 176 -17.47 2.15 -14.80
C ILE A 176 -17.32 3.46 -15.58
N LEU A 177 -18.22 3.73 -16.53
CA LEU A 177 -18.20 4.99 -17.30
C LEU A 177 -18.38 6.21 -16.39
N PHE A 178 -19.28 6.12 -15.41
CA PHE A 178 -19.40 7.13 -14.36
C PHE A 178 -18.10 7.29 -13.56
N GLY A 179 -17.44 6.18 -13.23
CA GLY A 179 -16.13 6.18 -12.57
C GLY A 179 -15.05 6.93 -13.35
N ILE A 180 -15.05 6.80 -14.68
CA ILE A 180 -14.17 7.57 -15.58
C ILE A 180 -14.50 9.06 -15.50
N GLU A 181 -15.77 9.42 -15.66
CA GLU A 181 -16.23 10.82 -15.64
C GLU A 181 -15.88 11.51 -14.32
N GLN A 182 -16.00 10.81 -13.20
CA GLN A 182 -15.72 11.35 -11.87
C GLN A 182 -14.25 11.19 -11.43
N ASP A 183 -13.32 10.80 -12.31
CA ASP A 183 -11.90 10.60 -12.01
C ASP A 183 -11.65 9.71 -10.78
N PHE A 184 -12.25 8.52 -10.76
CA PHE A 184 -11.92 7.50 -9.76
C PHE A 184 -10.46 7.04 -9.92
N ASP A 185 -9.87 6.61 -8.81
CA ASP A 185 -8.48 6.16 -8.78
C ASP A 185 -8.39 4.65 -9.01
N PHE A 186 -9.39 3.91 -8.53
CA PHE A 186 -9.48 2.45 -8.63
C PHE A 186 -10.89 1.97 -8.99
N ILE A 187 -10.93 0.81 -9.66
CA ILE A 187 -12.13 -0.02 -9.77
C ILE A 187 -11.83 -1.37 -9.12
N ALA A 188 -12.67 -1.79 -8.18
CA ALA A 188 -12.71 -3.14 -7.65
C ALA A 188 -13.77 -3.94 -8.40
N ALA A 189 -13.34 -4.98 -9.09
CA ALA A 189 -14.13 -5.75 -10.03
C ALA A 189 -14.66 -7.02 -9.36
N SER A 190 -15.94 -7.02 -9.01
CA SER A 190 -16.64 -8.13 -8.34
C SER A 190 -16.65 -9.40 -9.19
N PHE A 191 -16.63 -10.55 -8.51
CA PHE A 191 -16.67 -11.91 -9.05
C PHE A 191 -15.73 -12.16 -10.23
N CYS A 192 -14.52 -11.60 -10.20
CA CYS A 192 -13.54 -11.79 -11.27
C CYS A 192 -12.99 -13.23 -11.22
N ARG A 193 -13.16 -13.98 -12.30
CA ARG A 193 -12.83 -15.43 -12.38
C ARG A 193 -11.65 -15.73 -13.28
N THR A 194 -11.42 -14.91 -14.29
CA THR A 194 -10.43 -15.15 -15.36
C THR A 194 -9.67 -13.88 -15.71
N ALA A 195 -8.57 -14.02 -16.45
CA ALA A 195 -7.88 -12.88 -17.03
C ALA A 195 -8.76 -12.11 -18.04
N GLU A 196 -9.62 -12.82 -18.78
CA GLU A 196 -10.54 -12.25 -19.77
C GLU A 196 -11.54 -11.29 -19.12
N ASP A 197 -12.10 -11.64 -17.96
CA ASP A 197 -13.01 -10.78 -17.18
C ASP A 197 -12.34 -9.42 -16.88
N ALA A 198 -11.10 -9.45 -16.39
CA ALA A 198 -10.33 -8.24 -16.10
C ALA A 198 -9.96 -7.46 -17.37
N LEU A 199 -9.63 -8.14 -18.47
CA LEU A 199 -9.33 -7.52 -19.75
C LEU A 199 -10.56 -6.84 -20.36
N GLU A 200 -11.77 -7.36 -20.17
CA GLU A 200 -13.01 -6.74 -20.63
C GLU A 200 -13.18 -5.34 -20.00
N ILE A 201 -12.97 -5.21 -18.69
CA ILE A 201 -12.98 -3.91 -17.99
C ILE A 201 -11.87 -3.01 -18.51
N LYS A 202 -10.64 -3.53 -18.69
CA LYS A 202 -9.52 -2.73 -19.19
C LYS A 202 -9.77 -2.18 -20.59
N GLN A 203 -10.37 -2.97 -21.47
CA GLN A 203 -10.76 -2.51 -22.81
C GLN A 203 -11.84 -1.42 -22.75
N LEU A 204 -12.82 -1.55 -21.84
CA LEU A 204 -13.83 -0.52 -21.62
C LEU A 204 -13.18 0.78 -21.14
N LEU A 205 -12.27 0.71 -20.18
CA LEU A 205 -11.50 1.86 -19.69
C LEU A 205 -10.69 2.52 -20.81
N GLU A 206 -9.93 1.73 -21.58
CA GLU A 206 -9.08 2.24 -22.66
C GLU A 206 -9.89 2.97 -23.73
N ARG A 207 -11.01 2.39 -24.18
CA ARG A 207 -11.88 2.98 -25.22
C ARG A 207 -12.54 4.29 -24.78
N ASN A 208 -12.65 4.54 -23.48
CA ASN A 208 -13.34 5.70 -22.92
C ASN A 208 -12.41 6.66 -22.18
N GLY A 209 -11.09 6.54 -22.34
CA GLY A 209 -10.11 7.47 -21.75
C GLY A 209 -9.79 7.22 -20.27
N GLY A 210 -10.27 6.11 -19.69
CA GLY A 210 -10.05 5.71 -18.30
C GLY A 210 -8.78 4.87 -18.06
N ARG A 211 -7.82 4.85 -18.99
CA ARG A 211 -6.63 3.97 -18.93
C ARG A 211 -5.80 4.11 -17.65
N GLU A 212 -5.83 5.27 -17.02
CA GLU A 212 -5.07 5.54 -15.79
C GLU A 212 -5.75 5.00 -14.53
N ILE A 213 -6.98 4.49 -14.59
CA ILE A 213 -7.67 3.88 -13.45
C ILE A 213 -7.10 2.48 -13.22
N ASN A 214 -6.65 2.20 -12.00
CA ASN A 214 -6.09 0.90 -11.65
C ASN A 214 -7.21 -0.12 -11.34
N LEU A 215 -7.06 -1.34 -11.84
CA LEU A 215 -8.04 -2.41 -11.65
C LEU A 215 -7.62 -3.35 -10.50
N ILE A 216 -8.53 -3.55 -9.55
CA ILE A 216 -8.40 -4.48 -8.43
C ILE A 216 -9.39 -5.63 -8.64
N ALA A 217 -8.92 -6.83 -8.97
CA ALA A 217 -9.84 -7.98 -9.12
C ALA A 217 -10.29 -8.50 -7.75
N LYS A 218 -11.59 -8.67 -7.54
CA LYS A 218 -12.11 -9.29 -6.31
C LYS A 218 -12.18 -10.80 -6.51
N ILE A 219 -11.45 -11.53 -5.68
CA ILE A 219 -11.37 -13.00 -5.72
C ILE A 219 -12.38 -13.53 -4.70
N GLU A 220 -13.44 -14.14 -5.22
CA GLU A 220 -14.67 -14.46 -4.48
C GLU A 220 -15.13 -15.92 -4.68
N ASN A 221 -14.46 -16.70 -5.54
CA ASN A 221 -14.84 -18.08 -5.80
C ASN A 221 -13.63 -18.96 -6.16
N ALA A 222 -13.87 -20.27 -6.25
CA ALA A 222 -12.82 -21.26 -6.54
C ALA A 222 -12.11 -21.02 -7.88
N GLN A 223 -12.84 -20.59 -8.92
CA GLN A 223 -12.26 -20.34 -10.24
C GLN A 223 -11.26 -19.17 -10.20
N GLY A 224 -11.62 -18.05 -9.56
CA GLY A 224 -10.72 -16.92 -9.38
C GLY A 224 -9.48 -17.28 -8.54
N VAL A 225 -9.60 -18.19 -7.57
CA VAL A 225 -8.46 -18.71 -6.81
C VAL A 225 -7.54 -19.55 -7.70
N GLN A 226 -8.09 -20.44 -8.53
CA GLN A 226 -7.32 -21.30 -9.43
C GLN A 226 -6.59 -20.48 -10.51
N ASN A 227 -7.24 -19.44 -11.02
CA ASN A 227 -6.74 -18.57 -12.08
C ASN A 227 -5.97 -17.34 -11.56
N ILE A 228 -5.55 -17.34 -10.29
CA ILE A 228 -4.97 -16.14 -9.68
C ILE A 228 -3.74 -15.63 -10.44
N ASP A 229 -2.90 -16.52 -10.97
CA ASP A 229 -1.66 -16.12 -11.62
C ASP A 229 -1.91 -15.37 -12.95
N GLU A 230 -2.88 -15.80 -13.74
CA GLU A 230 -3.27 -15.11 -14.98
C GLU A 230 -4.05 -13.80 -14.72
N ILE A 231 -4.96 -13.79 -13.72
CA ILE A 231 -5.67 -12.59 -13.28
C ILE A 231 -4.67 -11.55 -12.79
N LEU A 232 -3.69 -11.99 -11.98
CA LEU A 232 -2.64 -11.10 -11.50
C LEU A 232 -1.88 -10.51 -12.66
N ASN A 233 -1.56 -11.23 -13.74
CA ASN A 233 -0.80 -10.66 -14.86
C ASN A 233 -1.48 -9.45 -15.51
N VAL A 234 -2.81 -9.44 -15.58
CA VAL A 234 -3.58 -8.41 -16.28
C VAL A 234 -4.21 -7.36 -15.36
N THR A 235 -4.06 -7.45 -14.03
CA THR A 235 -4.63 -6.50 -13.06
C THR A 235 -3.56 -5.63 -12.37
N ASP A 236 -3.97 -4.64 -11.57
CA ASP A 236 -3.09 -3.77 -10.79
C ASP A 236 -3.03 -4.15 -9.29
N GLY A 237 -3.82 -5.14 -8.91
CA GLY A 237 -3.97 -5.68 -7.57
C GLY A 237 -5.19 -6.59 -7.47
N ILE A 238 -5.39 -7.15 -6.28
CA ILE A 238 -6.56 -7.95 -5.95
C ILE A 238 -7.18 -7.53 -4.62
N MET A 239 -8.42 -7.96 -4.40
CA MET A 239 -9.10 -7.92 -3.12
C MET A 239 -9.51 -9.36 -2.75
N VAL A 240 -9.06 -9.81 -1.59
CA VAL A 240 -9.46 -11.10 -1.02
C VAL A 240 -10.75 -10.88 -0.23
N ALA A 241 -11.88 -11.21 -0.84
CA ALA A 241 -13.21 -10.99 -0.29
C ALA A 241 -13.71 -12.26 0.42
N ARG A 242 -13.39 -12.35 1.71
CA ARG A 242 -13.50 -13.58 2.51
C ARG A 242 -14.94 -14.01 2.79
N GLY A 243 -15.86 -13.05 2.90
CA GLY A 243 -17.29 -13.29 3.06
C GLY A 243 -17.85 -14.03 1.86
N ASP A 244 -17.73 -13.44 0.67
CA ASP A 244 -18.22 -14.02 -0.58
C ASP A 244 -17.51 -15.35 -0.89
N MET A 245 -16.18 -15.39 -0.73
CA MET A 245 -15.39 -16.60 -0.93
C MET A 245 -15.76 -17.73 0.04
N GLY A 246 -16.16 -17.41 1.27
CA GLY A 246 -16.59 -18.40 2.26
C GLY A 246 -17.96 -19.00 2.00
N VAL A 247 -18.74 -18.44 1.06
CA VAL A 247 -19.97 -19.05 0.56
C VAL A 247 -19.63 -20.11 -0.51
N GLU A 248 -18.67 -19.83 -1.38
CA GLU A 248 -18.33 -20.65 -2.54
C GLU A 248 -17.29 -21.74 -2.25
N ILE A 249 -16.43 -21.51 -1.25
CA ILE A 249 -15.32 -22.38 -0.87
C ILE A 249 -15.48 -22.83 0.59
N ASP A 250 -15.08 -24.08 0.86
CA ASP A 250 -15.07 -24.64 2.19
C ASP A 250 -14.29 -23.75 3.18
N MET A 251 -14.94 -23.43 4.31
CA MET A 251 -14.41 -22.47 5.29
C MET A 251 -13.04 -22.83 5.86
N GLN A 252 -12.70 -24.12 5.94
CA GLN A 252 -11.41 -24.60 6.44
C GLN A 252 -10.23 -24.26 5.50
N ASP A 253 -10.51 -24.04 4.22
CA ASP A 253 -9.47 -23.75 3.21
C ASP A 253 -9.19 -22.25 3.09
N LEU A 254 -10.14 -21.39 3.50
CA LEU A 254 -10.04 -19.93 3.40
C LEU A 254 -8.74 -19.36 3.98
N PRO A 255 -8.25 -19.76 5.17
CA PRO A 255 -7.02 -19.20 5.72
C PRO A 255 -5.78 -19.53 4.88
N VAL A 256 -5.74 -20.72 4.25
CA VAL A 256 -4.63 -21.14 3.40
C VAL A 256 -4.66 -20.37 2.08
N ILE A 257 -5.85 -20.25 1.48
CA ILE A 257 -6.06 -19.51 0.23
C ILE A 257 -5.71 -18.03 0.43
N GLN A 258 -6.19 -17.38 1.49
CA GLN A 258 -5.84 -15.99 1.80
C GLN A 258 -4.33 -15.77 1.83
N LYS A 259 -3.59 -16.64 2.52
CA LYS A 259 -2.13 -16.55 2.64
C LYS A 259 -1.44 -16.68 1.29
N ASP A 260 -1.90 -17.59 0.44
CA ASP A 260 -1.35 -17.79 -0.89
C ASP A 260 -1.63 -16.59 -1.81
N LEU A 261 -2.89 -16.16 -1.88
CA LEU A 261 -3.31 -15.00 -2.68
C LEU A 261 -2.53 -13.73 -2.31
N ILE A 262 -2.42 -13.43 -1.01
CA ILE A 262 -1.65 -12.28 -0.51
C ILE A 262 -0.19 -12.40 -0.96
N ARG A 263 0.43 -13.55 -0.72
CA ARG A 263 1.85 -13.80 -1.04
C ARG A 263 2.14 -13.64 -2.52
N LYS A 264 1.36 -14.28 -3.39
CA LYS A 264 1.50 -14.17 -4.84
C LYS A 264 1.37 -12.71 -5.30
N THR A 265 0.37 -11.99 -4.77
CA THR A 265 0.08 -10.62 -5.20
C THR A 265 1.18 -9.64 -4.86
N TYR A 266 1.62 -9.59 -3.59
CA TYR A 266 2.63 -8.60 -3.23
C TYR A 266 3.99 -8.95 -3.86
N ARG A 267 4.34 -10.23 -4.03
CA ARG A 267 5.56 -10.64 -4.74
C ARG A 267 5.57 -10.17 -6.19
N ALA A 268 4.41 -10.14 -6.84
CA ALA A 268 4.24 -9.57 -8.17
C ALA A 268 4.32 -8.01 -8.21
N GLY A 269 4.60 -7.35 -7.08
CA GLY A 269 4.64 -5.88 -7.01
C GLY A 269 3.25 -5.23 -7.04
N LYS A 270 2.18 -6.00 -6.81
CA LYS A 270 0.78 -5.54 -6.90
C LYS A 270 0.18 -5.33 -5.53
N ARG A 271 -0.93 -4.58 -5.47
CA ARG A 271 -1.62 -4.28 -4.20
C ARG A 271 -2.58 -5.41 -3.86
N VAL A 272 -2.64 -5.80 -2.59
CA VAL A 272 -3.66 -6.73 -2.10
C VAL A 272 -4.43 -6.10 -0.95
N ILE A 273 -5.76 -6.17 -1.04
CA ILE A 273 -6.70 -5.72 -0.01
C ILE A 273 -7.28 -6.97 0.66
N THR A 274 -7.19 -7.09 1.98
CA THR A 274 -7.95 -8.10 2.73
C THR A 274 -9.26 -7.48 3.19
N ALA A 275 -10.38 -8.10 2.80
CA ALA A 275 -11.70 -7.50 2.89
C ALA A 275 -12.72 -8.40 3.59
N THR A 276 -13.79 -7.77 4.09
CA THR A 276 -14.96 -8.35 4.78
C THR A 276 -14.63 -9.02 6.12
N GLN A 277 -15.58 -9.03 7.07
CA GLN A 277 -15.43 -9.68 8.39
C GLN A 277 -14.17 -9.26 9.18
N MET A 278 -13.71 -8.02 9.04
CA MET A 278 -12.50 -7.54 9.72
C MET A 278 -12.82 -7.16 11.18
N LEU A 279 -13.70 -6.17 11.37
CA LEU A 279 -14.11 -5.69 12.69
C LEU A 279 -15.65 -5.61 12.77
N ASP A 280 -16.36 -6.57 12.17
CA ASP A 280 -17.82 -6.55 11.97
C ASP A 280 -18.62 -6.26 13.26
N SER A 281 -18.17 -6.78 14.41
CA SER A 281 -18.79 -6.53 15.70
C SER A 281 -18.83 -5.04 16.06
N MET A 282 -17.93 -4.22 15.49
CA MET A 282 -17.87 -2.77 15.69
C MET A 282 -18.96 -1.99 14.96
N ILE A 283 -19.73 -2.64 14.08
CA ILE A 283 -21.00 -2.07 13.58
C ILE A 283 -21.91 -1.72 14.77
N ARG A 284 -21.90 -2.57 15.80
CA ARG A 284 -22.83 -2.49 16.95
C ARG A 284 -22.13 -2.12 18.25
N ASN A 285 -20.84 -2.39 18.38
CA ASN A 285 -20.08 -2.28 19.62
C ASN A 285 -18.90 -1.30 19.48
N PRO A 286 -18.51 -0.58 20.54
CA PRO A 286 -17.39 0.36 20.49
C PRO A 286 -16.01 -0.31 20.48
N ARG A 287 -15.95 -1.64 20.63
CA ARG A 287 -14.70 -2.41 20.67
C ARG A 287 -14.89 -3.75 19.95
N PRO A 288 -13.86 -4.25 19.25
CA PRO A 288 -13.93 -5.52 18.56
C PRO A 288 -13.74 -6.69 19.54
N THR A 289 -14.00 -7.88 19.05
CA THR A 289 -13.67 -9.13 19.72
C THR A 289 -12.18 -9.43 19.61
N ARG A 290 -11.67 -10.32 20.48
CA ARG A 290 -10.27 -10.79 20.40
C ARG A 290 -10.00 -11.58 19.11
N ALA A 291 -11.01 -12.27 18.58
CA ALA A 291 -10.91 -13.03 17.34
C ALA A 291 -10.68 -12.09 16.16
N GLU A 292 -11.46 -11.02 16.05
CA GLU A 292 -11.31 -9.98 15.01
C GLU A 292 -9.94 -9.30 15.09
N VAL A 293 -9.47 -8.95 16.29
CA VAL A 293 -8.13 -8.36 16.47
C VAL A 293 -7.04 -9.32 15.96
N SER A 294 -7.15 -10.61 16.29
CA SER A 294 -6.22 -11.64 15.83
C SER A 294 -6.28 -11.81 14.31
N ASP A 295 -7.47 -11.76 13.73
CA ASP A 295 -7.69 -11.92 12.29
C ASP A 295 -7.07 -10.77 11.48
N VAL A 296 -7.33 -9.52 11.89
CA VAL A 296 -6.69 -8.32 11.30
C VAL A 296 -5.17 -8.42 11.39
N ALA A 297 -4.63 -8.80 12.56
CA ALA A 297 -3.18 -8.95 12.75
C ALA A 297 -2.60 -10.05 11.83
N ASN A 298 -3.30 -11.17 11.64
CA ASN A 298 -2.85 -12.23 10.75
C ASN A 298 -2.82 -11.80 9.28
N ALA A 299 -3.81 -11.03 8.81
CA ALA A 299 -3.78 -10.46 7.46
C ALA A 299 -2.53 -9.58 7.23
N ILE A 300 -2.12 -8.82 8.25
CA ILE A 300 -0.89 -8.02 8.22
C ILE A 300 0.35 -8.91 8.24
N TYR A 301 0.40 -9.94 9.10
CA TYR A 301 1.52 -10.88 9.11
C TYR A 301 1.69 -11.59 7.76
N ASP A 302 0.60 -11.91 7.08
CA ASP A 302 0.57 -12.51 5.75
C ASP A 302 1.11 -11.57 4.66
N GLY A 303 1.12 -10.26 4.93
CA GLY A 303 1.73 -9.24 4.09
C GLY A 303 0.72 -8.43 3.27
N THR A 304 -0.54 -8.34 3.72
CA THR A 304 -1.55 -7.53 3.01
C THR A 304 -1.09 -6.09 2.81
N SER A 305 -1.43 -5.48 1.67
CA SER A 305 -1.11 -4.06 1.44
C SER A 305 -2.09 -3.15 2.15
N ALA A 306 -3.36 -3.57 2.19
CA ALA A 306 -4.43 -2.85 2.85
C ALA A 306 -5.42 -3.78 3.55
N ILE A 307 -6.15 -3.21 4.50
CA ILE A 307 -7.24 -3.84 5.25
C ILE A 307 -8.50 -2.97 5.09
N MET A 308 -9.65 -3.60 4.90
CA MET A 308 -10.88 -2.91 4.52
C MET A 308 -11.99 -3.01 5.57
N LEU A 309 -12.61 -1.87 5.88
CA LEU A 309 -13.84 -1.75 6.65
C LEU A 309 -15.04 -1.64 5.70
N SER A 310 -16.06 -2.47 5.94
CA SER A 310 -17.28 -2.57 5.16
C SER A 310 -18.44 -1.87 5.89
N GLY A 311 -19.30 -2.65 6.58
CA GLY A 311 -20.44 -2.11 7.30
C GLY A 311 -20.02 -1.24 8.48
N GLU A 312 -18.84 -1.48 9.04
CA GLU A 312 -18.29 -0.77 10.20
C GLU A 312 -18.25 0.74 9.97
N THR A 313 -17.82 1.18 8.79
CA THR A 313 -17.75 2.60 8.41
C THR A 313 -18.93 3.05 7.55
N ALA A 314 -19.61 2.16 6.84
CA ALA A 314 -20.71 2.56 5.98
C ALA A 314 -21.99 2.90 6.77
N MET A 315 -22.32 2.06 7.77
CA MET A 315 -23.58 2.15 8.51
C MET A 315 -23.45 1.86 10.01
N GLY A 316 -22.24 1.58 10.48
CA GLY A 316 -21.96 1.25 11.88
C GLY A 316 -22.16 2.44 12.83
N LYS A 317 -22.35 2.12 14.11
CA LYS A 317 -22.49 3.10 15.19
C LYS A 317 -21.17 3.75 15.60
N TYR A 318 -20.04 3.12 15.29
CA TYR A 318 -18.70 3.51 15.75
C TYR A 318 -17.68 3.58 14.60
N PRO A 319 -17.96 4.35 13.53
CA PRO A 319 -17.12 4.35 12.32
C PRO A 319 -15.71 4.90 12.58
N ILE A 320 -15.57 5.94 13.40
CA ILE A 320 -14.28 6.55 13.71
C ILE A 320 -13.45 5.63 14.61
N GLU A 321 -14.07 5.01 15.61
CA GLU A 321 -13.41 4.05 16.50
C GLU A 321 -12.97 2.80 15.74
N ALA A 322 -13.73 2.35 14.74
CA ALA A 322 -13.34 1.23 13.89
C ALA A 322 -12.05 1.55 13.12
N VAL A 323 -11.93 2.74 12.51
CA VAL A 323 -10.69 3.16 11.83
C VAL A 323 -9.52 3.30 12.79
N LYS A 324 -9.73 3.96 13.95
CA LYS A 324 -8.68 4.11 14.97
C LYS A 324 -8.20 2.76 15.51
N THR A 325 -9.12 1.83 15.74
CA THR A 325 -8.81 0.47 16.20
C THR A 325 -8.04 -0.29 15.14
N MET A 326 -8.50 -0.25 13.89
CA MET A 326 -7.82 -0.86 12.74
C MET A 326 -6.39 -0.33 12.59
N SER A 327 -6.20 0.99 12.72
CA SER A 327 -4.88 1.64 12.70
C SER A 327 -4.00 1.18 13.86
N SER A 328 -4.53 1.10 15.08
CA SER A 328 -3.78 0.68 16.26
C SER A 328 -3.32 -0.78 16.16
N ILE A 329 -4.17 -1.68 15.65
CA ILE A 329 -3.80 -3.08 15.40
C ILE A 329 -2.68 -3.14 14.36
N ALA A 330 -2.79 -2.38 13.27
CA ALA A 330 -1.77 -2.32 12.24
C ALA A 330 -0.40 -1.89 12.78
N GLU A 331 -0.34 -0.76 13.48
CA GLU A 331 0.92 -0.26 14.03
C GLU A 331 1.55 -1.21 15.05
N ARG A 332 0.75 -1.79 15.96
CA ARG A 332 1.27 -2.74 16.95
C ARG A 332 1.81 -4.00 16.29
N THR A 333 1.10 -4.52 15.29
CA THR A 333 1.49 -5.73 14.56
C THR A 333 2.76 -5.49 13.74
N GLU A 334 2.84 -4.36 13.05
CA GLU A 334 3.99 -4.00 12.23
C GLU A 334 5.26 -3.81 13.04
N ASN A 335 5.16 -3.26 14.26
CA ASN A 335 6.30 -3.13 15.16
C ASN A 335 6.83 -4.47 15.69
N ASP A 336 6.05 -5.55 15.59
CA ASP A 336 6.45 -6.91 15.97
C ASP A 336 7.22 -7.63 14.85
N ILE A 337 7.12 -7.13 13.61
CA ILE A 337 7.67 -7.80 12.44
C ILE A 337 9.15 -7.47 12.27
N ASP A 338 9.99 -8.52 12.22
CA ASP A 338 11.38 -8.40 11.79
C ASP A 338 11.48 -8.38 10.25
N TYR A 339 11.36 -7.19 9.67
CA TYR A 339 11.42 -6.98 8.22
C TYR A 339 12.80 -7.31 7.62
N VAL A 340 13.88 -7.09 8.37
CA VAL A 340 15.25 -7.39 7.91
C VAL A 340 15.40 -8.89 7.72
N LYS A 341 14.95 -9.68 8.70
CA LYS A 341 14.95 -11.14 8.61
C LYS A 341 14.03 -11.65 7.51
N ARG A 342 12.82 -11.09 7.37
CA ARG A 342 11.88 -11.46 6.30
C ARG A 342 12.48 -11.25 4.92
N LEU A 343 13.14 -10.11 4.68
CA LEU A 343 13.81 -9.84 3.42
C LEU A 343 14.93 -10.85 3.14
N LYS A 344 15.76 -11.16 4.15
CA LYS A 344 16.85 -12.15 4.03
C LYS A 344 16.37 -13.58 3.74
N MET A 345 15.19 -13.94 4.23
CA MET A 345 14.57 -15.25 4.02
C MET A 345 13.73 -15.32 2.74
N MET A 346 13.60 -14.22 2.00
CA MET A 346 12.75 -14.19 0.83
C MET A 346 13.40 -15.00 -0.31
N ASP A 347 12.75 -16.07 -0.73
CA ASP A 347 13.18 -16.83 -1.91
C ASP A 347 13.11 -15.95 -3.16
N PHE A 348 14.27 -15.76 -3.80
CA PHE A 348 14.45 -14.98 -5.03
C PHE A 348 14.05 -15.84 -6.24
N GLU A 349 12.76 -16.09 -6.41
CA GLU A 349 12.24 -16.78 -7.61
C GLU A 349 11.90 -15.79 -8.75
N SER A 350 11.93 -14.48 -8.50
CA SER A 350 11.59 -13.46 -9.51
C SER A 350 12.73 -13.27 -10.52
N GLY A 351 12.40 -13.31 -11.81
CA GLY A 351 13.37 -13.18 -12.90
C GLY A 351 14.36 -12.01 -12.74
N PHE A 352 15.59 -12.23 -13.19
CA PHE A 352 16.72 -11.30 -13.15
C PHE A 352 16.49 -10.08 -14.06
N ASP A 353 15.55 -9.20 -13.72
CA ASP A 353 15.41 -7.89 -14.36
C ASP A 353 16.14 -6.80 -13.54
N VAL A 354 16.55 -5.74 -14.23
CA VAL A 354 17.32 -4.62 -13.64
C VAL A 354 16.53 -3.96 -12.50
N THR A 355 15.23 -3.75 -12.68
CA THR A 355 14.33 -3.14 -11.70
C THR A 355 14.31 -3.92 -10.39
N ASN A 356 14.24 -5.25 -10.47
CA ASN A 356 14.23 -6.15 -9.33
C ASN A 356 15.57 -6.10 -8.59
N ALA A 357 16.68 -6.16 -9.32
CA ALA A 357 18.02 -6.11 -8.74
C ALA A 357 18.27 -4.79 -8.00
N ILE A 358 17.94 -3.65 -8.63
CA ILE A 358 18.10 -2.33 -8.02
C ILE A 358 17.16 -2.15 -6.83
N SER A 359 15.91 -2.60 -6.94
CA SER A 359 14.94 -2.51 -5.84
C SER A 359 15.36 -3.35 -4.62
N HIS A 360 15.89 -4.55 -4.86
CA HIS A 360 16.45 -5.38 -3.79
C HIS A 360 17.66 -4.70 -3.14
N ALA A 361 18.64 -4.29 -3.95
CA ALA A 361 19.86 -3.62 -3.47
C ALA A 361 19.54 -2.34 -2.68
N THR A 362 18.49 -1.62 -3.08
CA THR A 362 17.99 -0.44 -2.37
C THR A 362 17.49 -0.82 -0.98
N CYS A 363 16.64 -1.85 -0.87
CA CYS A 363 16.11 -2.30 0.41
C CYS A 363 17.20 -2.87 1.34
N THR A 364 18.13 -3.66 0.81
CA THR A 364 19.25 -4.20 1.61
C THR A 364 20.19 -3.11 2.08
N THR A 365 20.57 -2.18 1.19
CA THR A 365 21.41 -1.03 1.54
C THR A 365 20.74 -0.16 2.60
N ALA A 366 19.42 0.07 2.49
CA ALA A 366 18.68 0.82 3.50
C ALA A 366 18.71 0.14 4.87
N HIS A 367 18.65 -1.20 4.92
CA HIS A 367 18.76 -1.95 6.19
C HIS A 367 20.17 -1.93 6.75
N ASP A 368 21.18 -2.15 5.91
CA ASP A 368 22.58 -2.21 6.33
C ASP A 368 23.09 -0.86 6.85
N LEU A 369 22.62 0.25 6.27
CA LEU A 369 22.98 1.61 6.68
C LEU A 369 22.09 2.17 7.79
N GLY A 370 21.01 1.46 8.16
CA GLY A 370 19.99 2.00 9.07
C GLY A 370 19.36 3.29 8.54
N ALA A 371 19.09 3.35 7.23
CA ALA A 371 18.55 4.53 6.57
C ALA A 371 17.19 4.94 7.17
N ALA A 372 16.98 6.24 7.31
CA ALA A 372 15.75 6.82 7.84
C ALA A 372 14.57 6.60 6.88
N ALA A 373 14.82 6.64 5.57
CA ALA A 373 13.81 6.44 4.53
C ALA A 373 14.42 5.94 3.22
N ILE A 374 13.57 5.33 2.39
CA ILE A 374 13.84 5.15 0.95
C ILE A 374 13.03 6.19 0.19
N ILE A 375 13.69 6.96 -0.69
CA ILE A 375 13.05 7.92 -1.58
C ILE A 375 12.94 7.29 -2.97
N ALA A 376 11.73 6.87 -3.34
CA ALA A 376 11.42 6.18 -4.59
C ALA A 376 10.81 7.15 -5.61
N LEU A 377 11.66 7.79 -6.40
CA LEU A 377 11.22 8.69 -7.48
C LEU A 377 10.38 7.94 -8.50
N THR A 378 9.19 8.47 -8.79
CA THR A 378 8.23 7.76 -9.63
C THR A 378 7.26 8.68 -10.35
N TYR A 379 6.85 8.30 -11.56
CA TYR A 379 5.80 9.00 -12.29
C TYR A 379 4.45 8.26 -12.14
N SER A 380 4.40 6.98 -12.56
CA SER A 380 3.20 6.12 -12.47
C SER A 380 3.13 5.24 -11.21
N GLY A 381 4.08 5.42 -10.28
CA GLY A 381 4.17 4.65 -9.04
C GLY A 381 4.89 3.30 -9.16
N GLY A 382 5.38 2.90 -10.33
CA GLY A 382 6.04 1.61 -10.56
C GLY A 382 7.21 1.35 -9.60
N THR A 383 8.18 2.27 -9.53
CA THR A 383 9.34 2.21 -8.61
C THR A 383 8.91 1.99 -7.16
N ALA A 384 7.98 2.82 -6.66
CA ALA A 384 7.53 2.75 -5.28
C ALA A 384 6.88 1.40 -4.95
N ARG A 385 6.13 0.81 -5.89
CA ARG A 385 5.54 -0.54 -5.73
C ARG A 385 6.59 -1.64 -5.72
N GLN A 386 7.63 -1.53 -6.56
CA GLN A 386 8.73 -2.48 -6.59
C GLN A 386 9.58 -2.46 -5.32
N ILE A 387 9.73 -1.30 -4.69
CA ILE A 387 10.32 -1.20 -3.34
C ILE A 387 9.36 -1.76 -2.28
N SER A 388 8.08 -1.38 -2.35
CA SER A 388 7.04 -1.81 -1.39
C SER A 388 6.94 -3.32 -1.26
N ARG A 389 7.05 -4.10 -2.35
CA ARG A 389 6.97 -5.57 -2.28
C ARG A 389 8.06 -6.24 -1.45
N PHE A 390 9.23 -5.62 -1.30
CA PHE A 390 10.32 -6.12 -0.46
C PHE A 390 10.11 -5.81 1.03
N ARG A 391 9.04 -5.08 1.36
CA ARG A 391 8.61 -4.75 2.72
C ARG A 391 9.73 -4.17 3.59
N PRO A 392 10.40 -3.07 3.18
CA PRO A 392 11.49 -2.50 3.97
C PRO A 392 11.03 -1.98 5.34
N ASN A 393 11.95 -2.05 6.31
CA ASN A 393 11.70 -1.57 7.67
C ASN A 393 11.50 -0.05 7.75
N CYS A 394 12.23 0.74 6.96
CA CYS A 394 12.05 2.18 6.87
C CYS A 394 10.82 2.55 6.03
N PRO A 395 10.27 3.77 6.16
CA PRO A 395 9.24 4.29 5.26
C PRO A 395 9.74 4.43 3.82
N ILE A 396 8.81 4.37 2.86
CA ILE A 396 9.05 4.63 1.44
C ILE A 396 8.39 5.95 1.08
N ILE A 397 9.17 6.99 0.82
CA ILE A 397 8.68 8.28 0.35
C ILE A 397 8.63 8.19 -1.18
N ALA A 398 7.49 8.50 -1.79
CA ALA A 398 7.31 8.39 -3.23
C ALA A 398 6.94 9.74 -3.86
N PRO A 399 7.94 10.56 -4.21
CA PRO A 399 7.71 11.80 -4.95
C PRO A 399 7.19 11.50 -6.35
N THR A 400 6.12 12.20 -6.73
CA THR A 400 5.47 12.07 -8.04
C THR A 400 4.99 13.41 -8.58
N LEU A 401 4.95 13.51 -9.91
CA LEU A 401 4.41 14.67 -10.63
C LEU A 401 2.91 14.53 -10.94
N SER A 402 2.33 13.34 -10.72
CA SER A 402 0.94 13.03 -11.04
C SER A 402 0.11 12.94 -9.76
N GLU A 403 -0.87 13.83 -9.60
CA GLU A 403 -1.84 13.80 -8.49
C GLU A 403 -2.62 12.49 -8.46
N LYS A 404 -2.99 11.94 -9.62
CA LYS A 404 -3.65 10.63 -9.69
C LYS A 404 -2.76 9.52 -9.17
N SER A 405 -1.49 9.51 -9.58
CA SER A 405 -0.50 8.55 -9.06
C SER A 405 -0.24 8.75 -7.57
N ARG A 406 -0.27 10.00 -7.06
CA ARG A 406 -0.16 10.29 -5.63
C ARG A 406 -1.26 9.59 -4.84
N ARG A 407 -2.51 9.74 -5.27
CA ARG A 407 -3.66 9.06 -4.65
C ARG A 407 -3.57 7.54 -4.78
N GLN A 408 -3.24 7.03 -5.97
CA GLN A 408 -3.12 5.59 -6.20
C GLN A 408 -1.97 4.92 -5.44
N LEU A 409 -0.92 5.67 -5.11
CA LEU A 409 0.15 5.16 -4.25
C LEU A 409 -0.26 5.08 -2.79
N ASN A 410 -1.32 5.80 -2.38
CA ASN A 410 -1.82 5.74 -1.02
C ASN A 410 -2.43 4.38 -0.64
N LEU A 411 -2.71 3.51 -1.62
CA LEU A 411 -3.07 2.10 -1.40
C LEU A 411 -1.84 1.16 -1.30
N SER A 412 -0.63 1.64 -1.56
CA SER A 412 0.58 0.82 -1.59
C SER A 412 1.21 0.73 -0.20
N TRP A 413 1.54 -0.48 0.25
CA TRP A 413 2.08 -0.74 1.58
C TRP A 413 3.35 0.07 1.86
N GLY A 414 3.41 0.73 3.02
CA GLY A 414 4.58 1.47 3.49
C GLY A 414 4.94 2.72 2.69
N VAL A 415 4.16 3.06 1.66
CA VAL A 415 4.40 4.21 0.79
C VAL A 415 3.73 5.46 1.33
N ILE A 416 4.48 6.56 1.36
CA ILE A 416 4.03 7.92 1.67
C ILE A 416 4.18 8.72 0.37
N PRO A 417 3.09 8.92 -0.39
CA PRO A 417 3.18 9.61 -1.66
C PRO A 417 3.19 11.12 -1.46
N VAL A 418 4.13 11.80 -2.12
CA VAL A 418 4.34 13.26 -2.00
C VAL A 418 4.35 13.89 -3.39
N MET A 419 3.82 15.11 -3.50
CA MET A 419 3.95 15.86 -4.75
C MET A 419 5.39 16.37 -4.90
N SER A 420 5.96 16.16 -6.08
CA SER A 420 7.27 16.65 -6.47
C SER A 420 7.13 17.77 -7.49
N HIS A 421 8.19 18.54 -7.67
CA HIS A 421 8.31 19.53 -8.74
C HIS A 421 9.12 18.99 -9.93
N VAL A 422 8.95 19.62 -11.10
CA VAL A 422 9.74 19.30 -12.30
C VAL A 422 11.16 19.87 -12.10
N ALA A 423 12.18 19.04 -12.26
CA ALA A 423 13.58 19.43 -12.24
C ALA A 423 14.21 19.36 -13.64
N ALA A 424 15.28 20.12 -13.88
CA ALA A 424 15.91 20.16 -15.20
C ALA A 424 16.82 18.95 -15.47
N ASN A 425 17.37 18.33 -14.42
CA ASN A 425 18.23 17.15 -14.50
C ASN A 425 18.03 16.19 -13.31
N SER A 426 18.69 15.03 -13.37
CA SER A 426 18.54 13.99 -12.34
C SER A 426 19.08 14.39 -10.97
N ASP A 427 20.18 15.15 -10.92
CA ASP A 427 20.79 15.54 -9.64
C ASP A 427 19.91 16.55 -8.90
N GLU A 428 19.44 17.57 -9.60
CA GLU A 428 18.45 18.52 -9.06
C GLU A 428 17.17 17.83 -8.58
N LEU A 429 16.72 16.79 -9.29
CA LEU A 429 15.55 16.03 -8.86
C LEU A 429 15.80 15.25 -7.57
N PHE A 430 16.98 14.65 -7.43
CA PHE A 430 17.35 13.93 -6.21
C PHE A 430 17.38 14.89 -5.01
N ASP A 431 17.98 16.06 -5.17
CA ASP A 431 18.11 17.03 -4.10
C ASP A 431 16.73 17.63 -3.75
N SER A 432 15.92 18.02 -4.75
CA SER A 432 14.55 18.49 -4.52
C SER A 432 13.68 17.45 -3.79
N ALA A 433 13.84 16.17 -4.10
CA ALA A 433 13.09 15.11 -3.44
C ALA A 433 13.47 14.92 -1.97
N VAL A 434 14.73 15.19 -1.62
CA VAL A 434 15.20 15.21 -0.24
C VAL A 434 14.64 16.43 0.48
N ASP A 435 14.69 17.60 -0.15
CA ASP A 435 14.16 18.85 0.41
C ASP A 435 12.65 18.75 0.70
N ASP A 436 11.89 18.17 -0.22
CA ASP A 436 10.45 18.00 -0.04
C ASP A 436 10.13 17.01 1.09
N ALA A 437 10.92 15.94 1.22
CA ALA A 437 10.84 15.03 2.35
C ALA A 437 11.19 15.70 3.70
N GLU A 438 12.18 16.60 3.71
CA GLU A 438 12.56 17.37 4.91
C GLU A 438 11.47 18.38 5.29
N LYS A 439 10.93 19.15 4.33
CA LYS A 439 9.83 20.10 4.56
C LYS A 439 8.59 19.43 5.15
N MET A 440 8.32 18.20 4.74
CA MET A 440 7.21 17.38 5.27
C MET A 440 7.55 16.69 6.61
N ASN A 441 8.72 16.95 7.20
CA ASN A 441 9.22 16.34 8.43
C ASN A 441 9.31 14.80 8.38
N LEU A 442 9.50 14.23 7.18
CA LEU A 442 9.65 12.79 6.99
C LEU A 442 11.09 12.32 7.20
N VAL A 443 12.05 13.24 7.02
CA VAL A 443 13.49 13.06 7.27
C VAL A 443 14.03 14.33 7.92
N LYS A 444 15.20 14.24 8.56
CA LYS A 444 15.86 15.36 9.25
C LYS A 444 17.32 15.47 8.85
N ASN A 445 17.89 16.66 9.07
CA ASN A 445 19.33 16.88 8.90
C ASN A 445 20.17 15.82 9.66
N GLY A 446 21.11 15.20 8.94
CA GLY A 446 21.94 14.10 9.44
C GLY A 446 21.38 12.69 9.18
N ASP A 447 20.15 12.56 8.70
CA ASP A 447 19.60 11.26 8.32
C ASP A 447 20.27 10.73 7.04
N LEU A 448 20.50 9.42 6.98
CA LEU A 448 20.83 8.74 5.73
C LEU A 448 19.56 8.30 5.03
N VAL A 449 19.46 8.59 3.74
CA VAL A 449 18.38 8.10 2.87
C VAL A 449 18.96 7.33 1.69
N VAL A 450 18.18 6.38 1.18
CA VAL A 450 18.51 5.69 -0.08
C VAL A 450 17.51 6.14 -1.13
N ILE A 451 18.01 6.79 -2.17
CA ILE A 451 17.23 7.29 -3.29
C ILE A 451 17.28 6.28 -4.43
N THR A 452 16.15 6.01 -5.08
CA THR A 452 16.08 5.14 -6.26
C THR A 452 15.07 5.68 -7.27
N GLY A 453 15.29 5.39 -8.55
CA GLY A 453 14.48 5.91 -9.65
C GLY A 453 14.81 5.27 -11.00
N GLY A 454 14.24 5.83 -12.05
CA GLY A 454 14.46 5.42 -13.44
C GLY A 454 14.93 6.59 -14.30
N VAL A 455 16.03 6.40 -15.03
CA VAL A 455 16.58 7.38 -15.98
C VAL A 455 16.41 6.86 -17.42
N PRO A 456 15.93 7.66 -18.40
CA PRO A 456 15.57 9.08 -18.30
C PRO A 456 14.28 9.33 -17.50
N MET A 457 14.29 10.41 -16.71
CA MET A 457 13.19 10.82 -15.84
C MET A 457 11.93 11.18 -16.65
N GLY A 458 10.75 10.88 -16.12
CA GLY A 458 9.45 11.16 -16.76
C GLY A 458 8.95 10.08 -17.70
N VAL A 459 9.77 9.09 -18.05
CA VAL A 459 9.33 7.89 -18.77
C VAL A 459 9.01 6.78 -17.77
N ALA A 460 7.78 6.31 -17.76
CA ALA A 460 7.38 5.18 -16.93
C ALA A 460 8.04 3.86 -17.41
N GLY A 461 8.46 3.00 -16.48
CA GLY A 461 8.69 1.58 -16.78
C GLY A 461 10.01 0.96 -16.35
N THR A 462 11.01 1.74 -15.92
CA THR A 462 12.29 1.15 -15.44
C THR A 462 12.75 1.80 -14.14
N THR A 463 13.35 1.01 -13.26
CA THR A 463 14.11 1.49 -12.09
C THR A 463 15.54 0.99 -12.27
N ASN A 464 16.50 1.90 -12.45
CA ASN A 464 17.86 1.55 -12.87
C ASN A 464 18.96 2.30 -12.11
N ILE A 465 18.62 3.15 -11.14
CA ILE A 465 19.59 3.90 -10.35
C ILE A 465 19.28 3.81 -8.85
N MET A 466 20.34 3.81 -8.05
CA MET A 466 20.30 3.97 -6.60
C MET A 466 21.42 4.90 -6.13
N LYS A 467 21.13 5.77 -5.16
CA LYS A 467 22.07 6.74 -4.56
C LYS A 467 21.86 6.76 -3.05
N VAL A 468 22.93 6.64 -2.27
CA VAL A 468 22.89 6.91 -0.82
C VAL A 468 23.15 8.39 -0.62
N HIS A 469 22.34 9.06 0.19
CA HIS A 469 22.40 10.50 0.38
C HIS A 469 22.27 10.85 1.87
N LEU A 470 23.04 11.83 2.32
CA LEU A 470 22.99 12.35 3.68
C LEU A 470 22.18 13.65 3.66
N VAL A 471 21.09 13.70 4.41
CA VAL A 471 20.14 14.82 4.41
C VAL A 471 20.77 16.04 5.08
N GLY A 472 20.65 17.19 4.41
CA GLY A 472 20.88 18.50 4.99
C GLY A 472 21.96 19.34 4.33
N HIS A 473 21.70 20.64 4.18
CA HIS A 473 22.68 21.57 3.65
C HIS A 473 23.80 21.85 4.65
N ILE A 474 23.47 22.04 5.94
CA ILE A 474 24.46 22.21 7.01
C ILE A 474 24.24 21.11 8.05
N LEU A 475 25.16 20.16 8.09
CA LEU A 475 25.13 19.00 8.96
C LEU A 475 25.57 19.35 10.38
N VAL A 476 26.63 20.13 10.51
CA VAL A 476 27.20 20.50 11.81
C VAL A 476 27.72 21.93 11.75
N LYS A 477 27.59 22.65 12.86
CA LYS A 477 28.23 23.93 13.09
C LYS A 477 29.19 23.82 14.27
N GLY A 478 30.31 24.50 14.15
CA GLY A 478 31.31 24.65 15.19
C GLY A 478 32.09 25.94 14.95
N ASP A 479 33.23 26.07 15.63
CA ASP A 479 34.16 27.17 15.41
C ASP A 479 35.29 26.66 14.52
N GLY A 480 35.54 27.31 13.38
CA GLY A 480 36.68 26.93 12.55
C GLY A 480 37.96 27.65 12.97
N LEU A 481 39.09 26.99 12.72
CA LEU A 481 40.42 27.48 13.10
C LEU A 481 41.20 28.10 11.92
N SER A 482 40.61 28.17 10.73
CA SER A 482 41.28 28.59 9.49
C SER A 482 40.26 29.01 8.43
N ASP A 483 40.68 29.78 7.42
CA ASP A 483 39.84 30.11 6.26
C ASP A 483 39.86 29.05 5.15
N LEU A 484 40.22 27.81 5.50
CA LEU A 484 40.36 26.70 4.56
C LEU A 484 39.05 25.92 4.39
N HIS A 485 38.96 25.21 3.28
CA HIS A 485 37.86 24.29 2.99
C HIS A 485 38.40 22.97 2.50
N ALA A 486 37.68 21.89 2.78
CA ALA A 486 38.02 20.57 2.27
C ALA A 486 36.76 19.78 1.94
N THR A 487 36.83 19.00 0.88
CA THR A 487 35.78 18.03 0.55
C THR A 487 36.40 16.65 0.51
N GLY A 488 35.79 15.71 1.24
CA GLY A 488 36.36 14.39 1.40
C GLY A 488 35.40 13.41 2.06
N ASN A 489 35.80 12.14 2.06
CA ASN A 489 35.06 11.09 2.75
C ASN A 489 35.21 11.25 4.26
N VAL A 490 34.11 11.11 4.98
CA VAL A 490 34.09 11.14 6.44
C VAL A 490 34.60 9.84 7.00
N CYS A 491 35.47 9.91 8.02
CA CYS A 491 35.79 8.81 8.91
C CYS A 491 35.49 9.21 10.36
N VAL A 492 34.37 8.70 10.89
CA VAL A 492 34.01 8.87 12.31
C VAL A 492 34.74 7.82 13.14
N CYS A 493 35.52 8.26 14.12
CA CYS A 493 36.33 7.37 14.95
C CYS A 493 36.41 7.87 16.40
N CYS A 494 35.95 7.04 17.33
CA CYS A 494 36.01 7.32 18.77
C CYS A 494 37.30 6.72 19.37
N GLY A 495 38.44 7.25 18.95
CA GLY A 495 39.78 6.87 19.43
C GLY A 495 40.64 6.09 18.44
N LYS A 496 41.91 5.89 18.81
CA LYS A 496 42.97 5.34 17.93
C LYS A 496 42.64 3.98 17.30
N LYS A 497 42.06 3.05 18.06
CA LYS A 497 41.79 1.69 17.57
C LYS A 497 40.80 1.70 16.39
N GLU A 498 39.77 2.54 16.45
CA GLU A 498 38.83 2.68 15.34
C GLU A 498 39.47 3.41 14.17
N MET A 499 40.26 4.46 14.45
CA MET A 499 40.98 5.20 13.43
C MET A 499 41.93 4.29 12.63
N ASP A 500 42.71 3.42 13.29
CA ASP A 500 43.61 2.49 12.60
C ASP A 500 42.90 1.46 11.72
N MET A 501 41.62 1.15 12.00
CA MET A 501 40.82 0.20 11.23
C MET A 501 40.06 0.85 10.07
N LYS A 502 39.50 2.04 10.29
CA LYS A 502 38.54 2.68 9.37
C LYS A 502 39.17 3.77 8.50
N PHE A 503 40.11 4.54 9.04
CA PHE A 503 40.63 5.76 8.42
C PHE A 503 41.53 5.46 7.22
N ARG A 504 41.33 6.20 6.13
CA ARG A 504 42.17 6.17 4.94
C ARG A 504 42.81 7.54 4.73
N ASP A 505 44.01 7.53 4.13
CA ASP A 505 44.72 8.75 3.78
C ASP A 505 43.84 9.62 2.87
N GLY A 506 43.62 10.88 3.26
CA GLY A 506 42.73 11.83 2.56
C GLY A 506 41.30 11.93 3.11
N ASP A 507 40.89 11.11 4.09
CA ASP A 507 39.58 11.25 4.74
C ASP A 507 39.51 12.53 5.60
N ILE A 508 38.30 13.04 5.82
CA ILE A 508 37.99 14.03 6.86
C ILE A 508 37.75 13.27 8.17
N ALA A 509 38.60 13.51 9.16
CA ALA A 509 38.52 12.83 10.44
C ALA A 509 37.48 13.49 11.36
N VAL A 510 36.50 12.73 11.84
CA VAL A 510 35.50 13.20 12.81
C VAL A 510 35.73 12.47 14.13
N ILE A 511 36.09 13.23 15.16
CA ILE A 511 36.53 12.70 16.47
C ILE A 511 35.73 13.34 17.60
N ASP A 512 35.63 12.65 18.74
CA ASP A 512 35.05 13.22 19.95
C ASP A 512 36.01 14.24 20.57
N ARG A 513 37.30 13.88 20.66
CA ARG A 513 38.37 14.71 21.21
C ARG A 513 39.74 14.32 20.65
N LEU A 514 40.69 15.26 20.70
CA LEU A 514 42.07 15.00 20.30
C LEU A 514 42.80 14.12 21.33
N SER A 515 43.57 13.14 20.85
CA SER A 515 44.53 12.39 21.65
C SER A 515 45.87 12.28 20.92
N THR A 516 46.98 12.33 21.67
CA THR A 516 48.35 12.43 21.11
C THR A 516 48.69 11.25 20.20
N ASP A 517 48.13 10.08 20.47
CA ASP A 517 48.36 8.85 19.73
C ASP A 517 47.60 8.79 18.39
N MET A 518 46.65 9.69 18.14
CA MET A 518 45.92 9.85 16.87
C MET A 518 46.64 10.78 15.89
N ILE A 519 47.50 11.68 16.38
CA ILE A 519 48.21 12.70 15.57
C ILE A 519 48.90 12.11 14.32
N PRO A 520 49.63 10.97 14.37
CA PRO A 520 50.30 10.43 13.19
C PRO A 520 49.36 10.09 12.02
N ARG A 521 48.10 9.71 12.33
CA ARG A 521 47.06 9.43 11.34
C ARG A 521 46.36 10.70 10.88
N LEU A 522 46.02 11.58 11.82
CA LEU A 522 45.43 12.89 11.52
C LEU A 522 46.31 13.75 10.60
N LYS A 523 47.64 13.56 10.62
CA LYS A 523 48.54 14.20 9.64
C LYS A 523 48.24 13.90 8.17
N LYS A 524 47.44 12.87 7.91
CA LYS A 524 47.08 12.43 6.57
C LYS A 524 45.61 12.70 6.24
N SER A 525 44.87 13.41 7.10
CA SER A 525 43.49 13.80 6.81
C SER A 525 43.45 14.99 5.87
N SER A 526 42.38 15.11 5.08
CA SER A 526 42.08 16.33 4.32
C SER A 526 41.44 17.42 5.19
N GLY A 527 40.96 17.09 6.39
CA GLY A 527 40.43 18.02 7.38
C GLY A 527 40.01 17.31 8.67
N ILE A 528 39.75 18.08 9.73
CA ILE A 528 39.42 17.54 11.07
C ILE A 528 38.20 18.23 11.66
N ILE A 529 37.26 17.44 12.17
CA ILE A 529 36.08 17.92 12.90
C ILE A 529 36.11 17.28 14.29
N THR A 530 36.05 18.09 15.34
CA THR A 530 36.04 17.61 16.74
C THR A 530 34.88 18.20 17.54
N GLU A 531 34.23 17.37 18.35
CA GLU A 531 33.17 17.84 19.25
C GLU A 531 33.74 18.65 20.42
N ALA A 532 34.95 18.31 20.86
CA ALA A 532 35.62 19.00 21.96
C ALA A 532 36.28 20.31 21.52
N THR A 533 36.43 21.22 22.47
CA THR A 533 37.17 22.49 22.33
C THR A 533 38.48 22.49 23.12
N ASP A 534 38.89 21.34 23.65
CA ASP A 534 40.17 21.15 24.32
C ASP A 534 41.33 21.07 23.30
N HIS A 535 42.57 21.23 23.77
CA HIS A 535 43.78 21.16 22.92
C HIS A 535 43.83 22.17 21.75
N LEU A 536 43.28 23.37 21.95
CA LEU A 536 43.22 24.42 20.92
C LEU A 536 44.60 24.77 20.33
N GLU A 537 45.64 24.84 21.17
CA GLU A 537 47.01 25.14 20.71
C GLU A 537 47.54 24.04 19.78
N ASP A 538 47.36 22.76 20.16
CA ASP A 538 47.78 21.62 19.35
C ASP A 538 47.01 21.55 18.02
N LEU A 539 45.70 21.81 18.04
CA LEU A 539 44.86 21.83 16.84
C LEU A 539 45.22 23.00 15.91
N ASN A 540 45.48 24.19 16.44
CA ASN A 540 45.93 25.33 15.64
C ASN A 540 47.29 25.04 14.97
N ILE A 541 48.25 24.49 15.72
CA ILE A 541 49.54 24.08 15.16
C ILE A 541 49.34 23.06 14.04
N LEU A 542 48.43 22.11 14.24
CA LEU A 542 48.16 21.05 13.27
C LEU A 542 47.47 21.57 12.01
N SER A 543 46.51 22.49 12.14
CA SER A 543 45.86 23.17 11.00
C SER A 543 46.89 23.94 10.17
N MET A 544 47.71 24.76 10.83
CA MET A 544 48.72 25.58 10.15
C MET A 544 49.84 24.74 9.51
N ALA A 545 50.32 23.70 10.22
CA ALA A 545 51.44 22.89 9.75
C ALA A 545 51.08 21.97 8.58
N LEU A 546 49.81 21.58 8.47
CA LEU A 546 49.32 20.67 7.45
C LEU A 546 48.52 21.36 6.35
N ASP A 547 48.18 22.65 6.52
CA ASP A 547 47.33 23.41 5.61
C ASP A 547 45.99 22.72 5.38
N ILE A 548 45.35 22.29 6.48
CA ILE A 548 44.04 21.62 6.46
C ILE A 548 43.02 22.36 7.32
N PRO A 549 41.74 22.39 6.90
CA PRO A 549 40.67 22.97 7.70
C PRO A 549 40.39 22.14 8.96
N ILE A 550 40.21 22.84 10.08
CA ILE A 550 39.77 22.24 11.34
C ILE A 550 38.55 22.99 11.87
N ILE A 551 37.52 22.23 12.25
CA ILE A 551 36.33 22.74 12.96
C ILE A 551 36.26 22.09 14.34
N ILE A 552 36.18 22.91 15.38
CA ILE A 552 36.10 22.50 16.78
C ILE A 552 34.71 22.83 17.37
N GLY A 553 34.40 22.28 18.55
CA GLY A 553 33.12 22.57 19.21
C GLY A 553 31.90 22.11 18.41
N ALA A 554 32.11 21.19 17.47
CA ALA A 554 31.11 20.67 16.54
C ALA A 554 30.19 19.68 17.26
N ALA A 555 29.35 20.18 18.17
CA ALA A 555 28.57 19.35 19.09
C ALA A 555 27.71 18.30 18.37
N GLY A 556 27.92 17.03 18.70
CA GLY A 556 27.19 15.90 18.09
C GLY A 556 27.69 15.46 16.71
N ALA A 557 28.83 16.00 16.21
CA ALA A 557 29.41 15.62 14.93
C ALA A 557 29.60 14.11 14.75
N THR A 558 30.05 13.40 15.78
CA THR A 558 30.26 11.93 15.75
C THR A 558 28.97 11.14 15.60
N LYS A 559 27.82 11.74 15.95
CA LYS A 559 26.49 11.11 15.82
C LYS A 559 25.83 11.46 14.49
N ILE A 560 25.98 12.71 14.06
CA ILE A 560 25.35 13.25 12.85
C ILE A 560 26.09 12.78 11.59
N LEU A 561 27.41 12.93 11.55
CA LEU A 561 28.23 12.53 10.42
C LEU A 561 28.39 11.00 10.39
N LYS A 562 28.47 10.42 9.20
CA LYS A 562 28.53 8.96 9.00
C LYS A 562 29.77 8.58 8.22
N SER A 563 30.45 7.52 8.64
CA SER A 563 31.66 7.07 7.93
C SER A 563 31.32 6.63 6.51
N GLY A 564 32.13 7.03 5.52
CA GLY A 564 31.96 6.69 4.12
C GLY A 564 31.04 7.63 3.32
N THR A 565 30.47 8.68 3.94
CA THR A 565 29.78 9.76 3.21
C THR A 565 30.77 10.87 2.82
N SER A 566 30.56 11.53 1.68
CA SER A 566 31.30 12.74 1.32
C SER A 566 30.66 13.97 1.95
N ILE A 567 31.48 14.87 2.51
CA ILE A 567 31.06 16.17 3.05
C ILE A 567 32.01 17.25 2.54
N THR A 568 31.53 18.49 2.51
CA THR A 568 32.37 19.69 2.39
C THR A 568 32.42 20.36 3.76
N MET A 569 33.62 20.55 4.31
CA MET A 569 33.81 21.37 5.50
C MET A 569 34.35 22.74 5.12
N ASP A 570 33.77 23.77 5.73
CA ASP A 570 34.14 25.16 5.60
C ASP A 570 34.56 25.69 6.97
N ALA A 571 35.86 25.82 7.20
CA ALA A 571 36.36 26.32 8.46
C ALA A 571 36.22 27.86 8.59
N SER A 572 36.07 28.63 7.50
CA SER A 572 35.89 30.08 7.63
C SER A 572 34.54 30.42 8.27
N ASN A 573 33.49 29.67 7.88
CA ASN A 573 32.14 29.82 8.43
C ASN A 573 31.84 28.84 9.57
N GLY A 574 32.76 27.93 9.90
CA GLY A 574 32.57 26.90 10.92
C GLY A 574 31.43 25.93 10.58
N MET A 575 31.20 25.66 9.29
CA MET A 575 30.07 24.86 8.80
C MET A 575 30.52 23.60 8.08
N VAL A 576 29.75 22.53 8.25
CA VAL A 576 29.93 21.27 7.54
C VAL A 576 28.69 21.02 6.69
N TYR A 577 28.86 20.75 5.41
CA TYR A 577 27.82 20.54 4.42
C TYR A 577 27.80 19.11 3.88
N ALA A 578 26.64 18.60 3.50
CA ALA A 578 26.53 17.30 2.84
C ALA A 578 27.05 17.35 1.39
N GLY A 579 27.78 16.31 0.98
CA GLY A 579 28.23 16.13 -0.40
C GLY A 579 29.30 17.12 -0.86
N HIS A 580 29.43 17.25 -2.18
CA HIS A 580 30.35 18.19 -2.82
C HIS A 580 29.63 19.51 -3.09
N ASN A 581 29.37 20.31 -2.05
CA ASN A 581 28.89 21.66 -2.29
C ASN A 581 30.02 22.48 -2.94
N LYS A 582 29.73 23.06 -4.11
CA LYS A 582 30.52 24.20 -4.61
C LYS A 582 30.28 25.33 -3.64
N ILE A 583 31.24 25.60 -2.77
CA ILE A 583 31.32 26.89 -2.09
C ILE A 583 31.53 27.89 -3.24
N GLU A 584 30.49 28.61 -3.63
CA GLU A 584 30.64 29.72 -4.56
C GLU A 584 31.49 30.78 -3.86
N PHE A 585 32.72 30.92 -4.31
CA PHE A 585 33.59 32.02 -3.93
C PHE A 585 33.00 33.29 -4.55
N GLU A 586 32.55 34.23 -3.73
CA GLU A 586 32.32 35.63 -4.18
C GLU A 586 33.63 36.28 -4.63
#